data_AF-A0A4S8Z7H0-F1
#
_entry.id   AF-A0A4S8Z7H0-F1
#
_cell.length_a   1.000
_cell.length_b   1.000
_cell.length_c   1.000
_cell.angle_alpha   90.00
_cell.angle_beta   90.00
_cell.angle_gamma   90.00
#
_symmetry.space_group_name_H-M   'P 1'
#
loop_
_entity.id
_entity.type
_entity.pdbx_description
1 polymer ?
#
loop_
_entity_poly.entity_id
_entity_poly.type
_entity_poly.pdbx_seq_one_letter_code
_entity_poly.pdbx_strand_id
1 'polypeptide(L)' 'MDSLPIVRPKHGERAPPIKTQARGATILPNFVGLIFQVHNGKIYNDVRITEDMVGHKLGEFSATRKRFTYKQTKNK' A
#
# COMPACT_ATOMS: atom_id res chain seq x y z
N MET A 1 10.63 -17.71 -16.37
CA MET A 1 10.46 -17.05 -15.07
C MET A 1 10.92 -15.62 -15.23
N ASP A 2 10.13 -14.86 -15.98
CA ASP A 2 10.52 -13.52 -16.39
C ASP A 2 10.32 -12.58 -15.20
N SER A 3 11.32 -11.75 -14.94
CA SER A 3 11.25 -10.74 -13.90
C SER A 3 10.02 -9.86 -14.12
N LEU A 4 9.19 -9.69 -13.09
CA LEU A 4 8.08 -8.74 -13.10
C LEU A 4 8.56 -7.34 -13.56
N PRO A 5 7.71 -6.53 -14.21
CA PRO A 5 8.04 -5.20 -14.69
C PRO A 5 8.13 -4.19 -13.52
N ILE A 6 8.98 -4.49 -12.54
CA ILE A 6 9.31 -3.61 -11.43
C ILE A 6 10.51 -2.79 -11.89
N VAL A 7 10.32 -1.47 -12.02
CA VAL A 7 11.41 -0.55 -12.32
C VAL A 7 12.39 -0.58 -11.15
N ARG A 8 13.59 -1.13 -11.36
CA ARG A 8 14.68 -1.02 -10.40
C ARG A 8 15.33 0.35 -10.61
N PRO A 9 15.32 1.25 -9.62
CA PRO A 9 16.02 2.52 -9.75
C PRO A 9 17.53 2.26 -9.89
N LYS A 10 18.23 3.13 -10.62
CA LYS A 10 19.70 3.10 -10.66
C LYS A 10 20.26 3.44 -9.27
N HIS A 11 21.50 3.03 -9.03
CA HIS A 11 22.19 3.34 -7.78
C HIS A 11 22.25 4.86 -7.56
N GLY A 12 21.66 5.35 -6.46
CA GLY A 12 21.57 6.78 -6.13
C GLY A 12 20.25 7.47 -6.51
N GLU A 13 19.39 6.83 -7.30
CA GLU A 13 18.08 7.35 -7.68
C GLU A 13 16.98 6.79 -6.76
N ARG A 14 15.97 7.61 -6.43
CA ARG A 14 14.79 7.15 -5.69
C ARG A 14 13.82 6.51 -6.67
N ALA A 15 13.36 5.29 -6.37
CA ALA A 15 12.27 4.68 -7.13
C ALA A 15 11.03 5.57 -7.06
N PRO A 16 10.37 5.86 -8.21
CA PRO A 16 9.08 6.52 -8.18
C PRO A 16 8.05 5.60 -7.52
N PRO A 17 7.07 6.15 -6.77
CA PRO A 17 6.03 5.36 -6.14
C PRO A 17 5.15 4.66 -7.18
N ILE A 18 4.83 3.39 -6.92
CA ILE A 18 4.06 2.55 -7.84
C ILE A 18 2.57 2.69 -7.53
N LYS A 19 1.82 3.31 -8.45
CA LYS A 19 0.35 3.42 -8.34
C LYS A 19 -0.33 2.10 -8.68
N THR A 20 -1.23 1.64 -7.81
CA THR A 20 -1.96 0.39 -8.00
C THR A 20 -3.36 0.44 -7.41
N GLN A 21 -4.30 -0.18 -8.14
CA GLN A 21 -5.65 -0.50 -7.66
C GLN A 21 -5.79 -1.99 -7.29
N ALA A 22 -4.75 -2.80 -7.55
CA ALA A 22 -4.75 -4.23 -7.29
C ALA A 22 -4.56 -4.53 -5.80
N ARG A 23 -5.61 -4.26 -5.00
CA ARG A 23 -5.60 -4.49 -3.54
C ARG A 23 -5.42 -5.96 -3.14
N GLY A 24 -5.78 -6.88 -4.04
CA GLY A 24 -5.61 -8.32 -3.86
C GLY A 24 -4.21 -8.86 -4.22
N ALA A 25 -3.27 -8.00 -4.63
CA ALA A 25 -1.91 -8.45 -4.92
C ALA A 25 -1.15 -8.81 -3.64
N THR A 26 -0.46 -9.96 -3.66
CA THR A 26 0.42 -10.42 -2.58
C THR A 26 1.73 -9.63 -2.60
N ILE A 27 2.21 -9.24 -1.43
CA ILE A 27 3.50 -8.59 -1.27
C ILE A 27 4.61 -9.63 -1.43
N LEU A 28 5.45 -9.44 -2.44
CA LEU A 28 6.59 -10.30 -2.74
C LEU A 28 7.85 -9.76 -2.05
N PRO A 29 8.85 -10.62 -1.74
CA PRO A 29 10.13 -10.18 -1.16
C PRO A 29 10.82 -9.09 -1.99
N ASN A 30 10.69 -9.13 -3.32
CA ASN A 30 11.27 -8.13 -4.23
C ASN A 30 10.65 -6.73 -4.10
N PHE A 31 9.56 -6.57 -3.36
CA PHE A 31 8.91 -5.29 -3.14
C PHE A 31 9.42 -4.54 -1.91
N VAL A 32 10.22 -5.19 -1.06
CA VAL A 32 10.77 -4.58 0.15
C VAL A 32 11.58 -3.33 -0.21
N GLY A 33 11.29 -2.23 0.50
CA GLY A 33 11.93 -0.94 0.26
C GLY A 33 11.27 -0.06 -0.80
N LEU A 34 10.32 -0.59 -1.59
CA LEU A 34 9.52 0.20 -2.53
C LEU A 34 8.35 0.90 -1.83
N ILE A 35 7.85 1.95 -2.47
CA ILE A 35 6.65 2.68 -2.05
C ILE A 35 5.53 2.39 -3.05
N PHE A 36 4.40 1.91 -2.54
CA PHE A 36 3.19 1.65 -3.30
C PHE A 36 2.11 2.67 -2.96
N GLN A 37 1.52 3.26 -3.99
CA GLN A 37 0.32 4.06 -3.90
C GLN A 37 -0.88 3.13 -4.08
N VAL A 38 -1.49 2.71 -2.96
CA VAL A 38 -2.60 1.75 -2.96
C VAL A 38 -3.92 2.49 -2.87
N HIS A 39 -4.79 2.29 -3.86
CA HIS A 39 -6.12 2.90 -3.89
C HIS A 39 -7.04 2.35 -2.79
N ASN A 40 -7.66 3.23 -2.01
CA ASN A 40 -8.61 2.86 -0.94
C ASN A 40 -10.10 3.01 -1.34
N GLY A 41 -10.39 3.30 -2.61
CA GLY A 41 -11.73 3.58 -3.11
C GLY A 41 -12.01 5.07 -3.37
N LYS A 42 -11.16 5.97 -2.86
CA LYS A 42 -11.28 7.42 -3.08
C LYS A 42 -9.93 8.08 -3.37
N ILE A 43 -8.88 7.70 -2.65
CA ILE A 43 -7.54 8.26 -2.76
C ILE A 43 -6.49 7.15 -2.83
N TYR A 44 -5.27 7.51 -3.22
CA TYR A 44 -4.11 6.63 -3.18
C TYR A 44 -3.33 6.89 -1.90
N ASN A 45 -3.17 5.86 -1.08
CA ASN A 45 -2.39 5.93 0.14
C ASN A 45 -0.96 5.43 -0.14
N ASP A 46 0.05 6.19 0.29
CA ASP A 46 1.44 5.78 0.22
C ASP A 46 1.73 4.71 1.29
N VAL A 47 2.18 3.53 0.86
CA VAL A 47 2.57 2.40 1.70
C VAL A 47 4.02 2.05 1.38
N ARG A 48 4.91 2.25 2.35
CA ARG A 48 6.31 1.79 2.24
C ARG A 48 6.40 0.36 2.75
N ILE A 49 6.88 -0.54 1.90
CA ILE A 49 6.89 -1.97 2.22
C ILE A 49 8.13 -2.33 3.05
N THR A 50 7.90 -3.00 4.17
CA THR A 50 8.91 -3.61 5.05
C THR A 50 8.93 -5.14 4.87
N GLU A 51 9.95 -5.80 5.42
CA GLU A 51 10.11 -7.26 5.33
C GLU A 51 8.95 -8.02 6.00
N ASP A 52 8.45 -7.51 7.14
CA ASP A 52 7.33 -8.11 7.87
C ASP A 52 6.01 -8.11 7.09
N MET A 53 5.90 -7.31 6.02
CA MET A 53 4.70 -7.25 5.18
C MET A 53 4.69 -8.32 4.08
N VAL A 54 5.79 -9.05 3.88
CA VAL A 54 5.89 -10.07 2.84
C VAL A 54 4.87 -11.19 3.10
N GLY A 55 4.12 -11.58 2.06
CA GLY A 55 3.04 -12.57 2.14
C GLY A 55 1.65 -11.98 2.38
N HIS A 56 1.55 -10.76 2.91
CA HIS A 56 0.29 -10.05 3.08
C HIS A 56 -0.27 -9.49 1.77
N LYS A 57 -1.51 -9.00 1.79
CA LYS A 57 -2.13 -8.32 0.63
C LYS A 57 -1.97 -6.81 0.73
N LEU A 58 -1.70 -6.15 -0.40
CA LEU A 58 -1.54 -4.68 -0.44
C LEU A 58 -2.75 -3.92 0.14
N GLY A 59 -3.96 -4.47 -0.02
CA GLY A 59 -5.20 -3.89 0.51
C GLY A 59 -5.27 -3.83 2.03
N GLU A 60 -4.54 -4.68 2.76
CA GLU A 60 -4.54 -4.71 4.24
C GLU A 60 -3.97 -3.41 4.82
N PHE A 61 -3.04 -2.78 4.10
CA PHE A 61 -2.35 -1.56 4.52
C PHE A 61 -3.04 -0.27 4.03
N SER A 62 -4.18 -0.38 3.36
CA SER A 62 -4.95 0.75 2.84
C SER A 62 -6.43 0.60 3.19
N ALA A 63 -6.80 1.16 4.35
CA ALA A 63 -8.15 1.08 4.91
C ALA A 63 -9.17 1.85 4.04
N THR A 64 -10.30 1.20 3.75
CA THR A 64 -11.36 1.74 2.88
C THR A 64 -12.44 2.52 3.63
N ARG A 65 -12.64 2.21 4.91
CA ARG A 65 -13.63 2.86 5.78
C ARG A 65 -12.93 3.64 6.88
N LYS A 66 -13.47 4.81 7.21
CA LYS A 66 -13.05 5.56 8.40
C LYS A 66 -13.49 4.80 9.65
N ARG A 67 -12.68 4.87 10.70
CA ARG A 67 -13.03 4.29 12.01
C ARG A 67 -14.33 4.92 12.53
N PHE A 68 -15.29 4.07 12.91
CA PHE A 68 -16.49 4.53 13.59
C PHE A 68 -16.13 5.11 14.96
N THR A 69 -16.72 6.26 15.30
CA THR A 69 -16.61 6.87 16.62
C THR A 69 -18.00 7.31 17.05
N TYR A 70 -18.48 6.76 18.16
CA TYR A 70 -19.76 7.17 18.73
C TYR A 70 -19.64 8.60 19.28
N LYS A 71 -20.51 9.49 18.83
CA LYS A 71 -20.63 10.85 19.38
C LYS A 71 -21.85 10.87 20.29
N GLN A 72 -21.65 11.00 21.60
CA GLN A 72 -22.76 11.27 22.52
C GLN A 72 -23.39 12.61 22.15
N THR A 73 -24.66 12.59 21.78
CA THR A 73 -25.45 13.81 21.61
C THR A 73 -25.96 14.24 22.99
N LYS A 74 -25.82 15.53 23.31
CA LYS A 74 -26.36 16.10 24.56
C LYS A 74 -27.88 16.30 24.41
N ASN A 75 -28.64 15.21 24.33
CA ASN A 75 -30.07 15.29 24.62
C ASN A 75 -30.24 14.84 26.07
N LYS A 76 -30.21 15.81 26.98
CA LYS A 76 -30.64 15.68 28.38
C LYS A 76 -31.69 16.74 28.64
#